data_AF-A0A8H7FG75-F1
#
_entry.id   AF-A0A8H7FG75-F1
#
_cell.length_a   1.000
_cell.length_b   1.000
_cell.length_c   1.000
_cell.angle_alpha   90.00
_cell.angle_beta   90.00
_cell.angle_gamma   90.00
#
_symmetry.space_group_name_H-M   'P 1'
#
loop_
_entity.id
_entity.type
_entity.pdbx_description
1 polymer ?
#
loop_
_entity_poly.entity_id
_entity_poly.type
_entity_poly.pdbx_seq_one_letter_code
_entity_poly.pdbx_strand_id
1 'polypeptide(L)'
;MLELSLKSLEDVREPIDLRLQKSTRPSQEQLDETLTQQLNDFIHHGQHHLSTEDEEKGSTPSEPEPIYVEFKEGDERNPVSYPRPLKWTITAVGCAFTLLAAATASSYNLGFGSMTEDLNCSEFQATVGLSMYALGFGIVPLVSSSLSEETGRRPLYIMSLIGHMLMHLMIALSKNIQTVMVARFLQGGFGSTGAVMVAGTCADIWLPVERSLPMSIYALVAVGGTGLGPVAAGWIEMNPHLQWRWIQWIHMILTGVVLLLVIIFMKETRSTILLTRLARKLRKETGDHRYRARAEDEEASLYTLIA
;
A
#
# COMPACT_ATOMS: atom_id res chain seq x y z
N MET A 1 -9.26 -4.05 37.96
CA MET A 1 -10.28 -3.03 38.21
C MET A 1 -10.18 -2.07 37.03
N LEU A 2 -11.11 -2.20 36.09
CA LEU A 2 -11.09 -1.59 34.76
C LEU A 2 -11.77 -0.21 34.81
N GLU A 3 -11.18 0.80 34.20
CA GLU A 3 -11.89 2.02 33.79
C GLU A 3 -11.44 2.40 32.37
N LEU A 4 -12.41 2.50 31.46
CA LEU A 4 -12.24 3.01 30.09
C LEU A 4 -12.62 4.49 30.04
N SER A 5 -11.89 5.28 29.24
CA SER A 5 -12.18 6.69 28.99
C SER A 5 -12.93 6.87 27.66
N LEU A 6 -14.14 7.42 27.73
CA LEU A 6 -14.90 7.95 26.59
C LEU A 6 -14.61 9.45 26.45
N LYS A 7 -14.25 9.92 25.26
CA LYS A 7 -14.17 11.36 24.95
C LYS A 7 -15.28 11.77 23.98
N SER A 8 -15.91 12.90 24.30
CA SER A 8 -17.03 13.53 23.58
C SER A 8 -16.57 14.30 22.33
N LEU A 9 -17.45 14.39 21.33
CA LEU A 9 -17.28 15.01 20.00
C LEU A 9 -16.91 16.52 20.03
N GLU A 10 -16.95 17.16 21.20
CA GLU A 10 -16.67 18.59 21.36
C GLU A 10 -15.17 18.96 21.27
N ASP A 11 -14.29 17.97 21.35
CA ASP A 11 -12.82 18.17 21.37
C ASP A 11 -12.18 18.29 19.96
N VAL A 12 -12.95 18.16 18.87
CA VAL A 12 -12.44 18.23 17.49
C VAL A 12 -12.65 19.63 16.91
N ARG A 13 -11.61 20.46 16.87
CA ARG A 13 -11.60 21.74 16.14
C ARG A 13 -10.75 21.64 14.88
N GLU A 14 -11.40 21.49 13.72
CA GLU A 14 -10.77 21.63 12.40
C GLU A 14 -10.86 23.09 11.89
N PRO A 15 -9.89 23.56 11.08
CA PRO A 15 -9.88 24.93 10.57
C PRO A 15 -10.92 25.17 9.46
N ILE A 16 -11.53 26.36 9.51
CA ILE A 16 -12.63 26.81 8.64
C ILE A 16 -12.14 27.03 7.20
N ASP A 17 -12.85 26.44 6.24
CA ASP A 17 -12.63 26.63 4.79
C ASP A 17 -12.92 28.08 4.37
N LEU A 18 -11.93 28.74 3.75
CA LEU A 18 -11.94 30.18 3.41
C LEU A 18 -12.92 30.56 2.29
N ARG A 19 -13.58 29.59 1.65
CA ARG A 19 -14.58 29.84 0.60
C ARG A 19 -15.98 30.16 1.11
N LEU A 20 -16.24 29.97 2.40
CA LEU A 20 -17.54 30.25 3.03
C LEU A 20 -17.54 31.68 3.61
N GLN A 21 -18.09 32.64 2.87
CA GLN A 21 -18.29 33.99 3.40
C GLN A 21 -19.39 33.98 4.46
N LYS A 22 -19.23 34.80 5.51
CA LYS A 22 -20.15 34.88 6.66
C LYS A 22 -21.61 35.22 6.27
N SER A 23 -21.81 35.82 5.09
CA SER A 23 -23.11 36.18 4.52
C SER A 23 -23.86 35.03 3.83
N THR A 24 -23.18 33.91 3.51
CA THR A 24 -23.77 32.74 2.83
C THR A 24 -24.14 31.61 3.81
N ARG A 25 -23.92 31.82 5.11
CA ARG A 25 -24.31 30.85 6.14
C ARG A 25 -25.84 30.93 6.34
N PRO A 26 -26.59 29.82 6.24
CA PRO A 26 -27.99 29.80 6.65
C PRO A 26 -28.12 30.18 8.13
N SER A 27 -29.22 30.81 8.53
CA SER A 27 -29.43 31.20 9.92
C SER A 27 -29.52 29.96 10.82
N GLN A 28 -29.21 30.10 12.12
CA GLN A 28 -29.28 28.97 13.06
C GLN A 28 -30.67 28.33 13.11
N GLU A 29 -31.73 29.12 13.02
CA GLU A 29 -33.11 28.61 12.93
C GLU A 29 -33.34 27.75 11.69
N GLN A 30 -32.79 28.13 10.54
CA GLN A 30 -32.89 27.34 9.32
C GLN A 30 -32.12 26.02 9.42
N LEU A 31 -30.95 26.02 10.08
CA LEU A 31 -30.21 24.77 10.31
C LEU A 31 -31.00 23.82 11.21
N ASP A 32 -31.59 24.32 12.30
CA ASP A 32 -32.31 23.50 13.27
C ASP A 32 -33.59 22.90 12.65
N GLU A 33 -34.33 23.66 11.84
CA GLU A 33 -35.50 23.12 11.11
C GLU A 33 -35.09 22.03 10.11
N THR A 34 -34.01 22.25 9.36
CA THR A 34 -33.54 21.28 8.35
C THR A 34 -33.04 19.99 9.02
N LEU A 35 -32.32 20.09 10.14
CA LEU A 35 -31.85 18.94 10.92
C LEU A 35 -33.02 18.17 11.53
N THR A 36 -34.02 18.88 12.05
CA THR A 36 -35.21 18.26 12.64
C THR A 36 -36.03 17.51 11.60
N GLN A 37 -36.18 18.06 10.39
CA GLN A 37 -36.81 17.33 9.27
C GLN A 37 -36.03 16.08 8.87
N GLN A 38 -34.71 16.19 8.71
CA GLN A 38 -33.86 15.04 8.34
C GLN A 38 -33.88 13.94 9.40
N LEU A 39 -33.88 14.29 10.69
CA LEU A 39 -34.00 13.34 11.78
C LEU A 39 -35.36 12.65 11.80
N ASN A 40 -36.46 13.39 11.56
CA ASN A 40 -37.79 12.81 11.52
C ASN A 40 -37.96 11.83 10.35
N ASP A 41 -37.46 12.18 9.16
CA ASP A 41 -37.49 11.28 8.00
C ASP A 41 -36.67 10.01 8.25
N PHE A 42 -35.53 10.12 8.94
CA PHE A 42 -34.70 8.97 9.30
C PHE A 42 -35.37 8.07 10.34
N ILE A 43 -36.03 8.65 11.36
CA ILE A 43 -36.76 7.90 12.39
C ILE A 43 -37.96 7.16 11.78
N HIS A 44 -38.70 7.81 10.88
CA HIS A 44 -39.84 7.19 10.21
C HIS A 44 -39.44 6.10 9.22
N HIS A 45 -38.31 6.23 8.52
CA HIS A 45 -37.77 5.15 7.68
C HIS A 45 -37.14 4.00 8.49
N GLY A 46 -36.53 4.29 9.65
CA GLY A 46 -35.94 3.27 10.52
C GLY A 46 -36.97 2.37 11.21
N GLN A 47 -38.11 2.90 11.63
CA GLN A 47 -39.14 2.10 12.33
C GLN A 47 -39.85 1.07 11.44
N HIS A 48 -39.90 1.27 10.12
CA HIS A 48 -40.50 0.31 9.20
C HIS A 48 -39.60 -0.92 8.94
N HIS A 49 -38.30 -0.83 9.20
CA HIS A 49 -37.34 -1.95 9.03
C HIS A 49 -37.06 -2.73 10.32
N LEU A 50 -37.47 -2.22 11.49
CA LEU A 50 -37.18 -2.82 12.80
C LEU A 50 -38.35 -3.59 13.43
N SER A 51 -39.50 -3.69 12.76
CA SER A 51 -40.72 -4.28 13.33
C SER A 51 -41.26 -5.52 12.59
N THR A 52 -40.48 -6.13 11.68
CA THR A 52 -40.93 -7.31 10.91
C THR A 52 -40.02 -8.55 10.93
N GLU A 53 -38.95 -8.58 11.73
CA GLU A 53 -38.06 -9.77 11.78
C GLU A 53 -37.89 -10.45 13.16
N ASP A 54 -38.61 -10.01 14.20
CA ASP A 54 -38.50 -10.59 15.56
C ASP A 54 -39.60 -11.60 15.94
N GLU A 55 -40.25 -12.25 14.96
CA GLU A 55 -41.10 -13.42 15.25
C GLU A 55 -40.58 -14.70 14.56
N GLU A 56 -40.21 -15.65 15.42
CA GLU A 56 -39.94 -17.07 15.17
C GLU A 56 -38.71 -17.46 14.33
N LYS A 57 -37.57 -17.62 15.02
CA LYS A 57 -36.68 -18.77 14.77
C LYS A 57 -36.09 -19.31 16.06
N GLY A 58 -36.41 -20.58 16.32
CA GLY A 58 -36.08 -21.30 17.55
C GLY A 58 -34.59 -21.38 17.85
N SER A 59 -34.34 -21.53 19.15
CA SER A 59 -33.05 -21.77 19.80
C SER A 59 -32.18 -22.80 19.08
N THR A 60 -31.17 -22.34 18.34
CA THR A 60 -29.93 -23.10 18.10
C THR A 60 -29.02 -22.97 19.32
N PRO A 61 -28.30 -24.03 19.74
CA PRO A 61 -27.43 -23.97 20.90
C PRO A 61 -26.36 -22.91 20.64
N SER A 62 -26.30 -21.89 21.50
CA SER A 62 -25.37 -20.76 21.40
C SER A 62 -23.94 -21.29 21.26
N GLU A 63 -23.35 -21.17 20.08
CA GLU A 63 -21.90 -21.30 19.96
C GLU A 63 -21.27 -20.30 20.94
N PRO A 64 -20.25 -20.72 21.71
CA PRO A 64 -19.70 -19.86 22.73
C PRO A 64 -19.07 -18.63 22.06
N GLU A 65 -19.40 -17.43 22.59
CA GLU A 65 -19.02 -16.15 21.98
C GLU A 65 -17.53 -16.08 21.64
N PRO A 66 -17.16 -15.60 20.43
CA PRO A 66 -15.77 -15.45 20.03
C PRO A 66 -15.06 -14.41 20.90
N ILE A 67 -13.87 -14.75 21.40
CA ILE A 67 -13.00 -13.86 22.17
C ILE A 67 -12.10 -13.13 21.18
N TYR A 68 -12.33 -11.83 20.97
CA TYR A 68 -11.52 -11.03 20.08
C TYR A 68 -10.15 -10.70 20.69
N VAL A 69 -9.10 -10.97 19.93
CA VAL A 69 -7.72 -10.65 20.31
C VAL A 69 -7.39 -9.24 19.82
N GLU A 70 -7.14 -8.33 20.75
CA GLU A 70 -6.68 -6.97 20.48
C GLU A 70 -5.32 -6.70 21.13
N PHE A 71 -4.58 -5.74 20.59
CA PHE A 71 -3.32 -5.29 21.20
C PHE A 71 -3.62 -4.52 22.48
N LYS A 72 -2.87 -4.81 23.55
CA LYS A 72 -2.88 -3.98 24.75
C LYS A 72 -2.21 -2.64 24.47
N GLU A 73 -2.63 -1.58 25.17
CA GLU A 73 -1.95 -0.29 25.12
C GLU A 73 -0.46 -0.47 25.48
N GLY A 74 0.42 -0.04 24.58
CA GLY A 74 1.87 -0.17 24.75
C GLY A 74 2.49 -1.52 24.36
N ASP A 75 1.76 -2.45 23.76
CA ASP A 75 2.34 -3.71 23.25
C ASP A 75 3.40 -3.43 22.17
N GLU A 76 4.64 -3.90 22.37
CA GLU A 76 5.75 -3.78 21.43
C GLU A 76 5.47 -4.44 20.07
N ARG A 77 4.49 -5.34 20.01
CA ARG A 77 4.03 -6.00 18.78
C ARG A 77 3.16 -5.10 17.92
N ASN A 78 2.59 -4.03 18.48
CA ASN A 78 1.79 -3.07 17.74
C ASN A 78 2.71 -2.23 16.82
N PRO A 79 2.50 -2.23 15.48
CA PRO A 79 3.28 -1.42 14.53
C PRO A 79 3.31 0.07 14.86
N VAL A 80 2.24 0.60 15.47
CA VAL A 80 2.15 2.00 15.92
C VAL A 80 3.09 2.29 17.10
N SER A 81 3.43 1.28 17.90
CA SER A 81 4.30 1.42 19.08
C SER A 81 5.79 1.16 18.78
N TYR A 82 6.16 0.92 17.52
CA TYR A 82 7.57 0.70 17.16
C TYR A 82 8.47 1.88 17.54
N PRO A 83 9.74 1.63 17.92
CA PRO A 83 10.66 2.72 18.21
C PRO A 83 10.85 3.59 16.96
N ARG A 84 10.88 4.91 17.13
CA ARG A 84 11.04 5.86 16.02
C ARG A 84 12.17 5.54 15.02
N PRO A 85 13.39 5.12 15.43
CA PRO A 85 14.42 4.76 14.46
C PRO A 85 13.97 3.60 13.55
N LEU A 86 13.26 2.60 14.08
CA LEU A 86 12.74 1.49 13.28
C LEU A 86 11.67 1.96 12.29
N LYS A 87 10.75 2.85 12.71
CA LYS A 87 9.75 3.44 11.81
C LYS A 87 10.40 4.18 10.64
N TRP A 88 11.45 4.94 10.95
CA TRP A 88 12.25 5.64 9.95
C TRP A 88 13.00 4.70 9.02
N THR A 89 13.61 3.63 9.53
CA THR A 89 14.27 2.62 8.70
C THR A 89 13.28 1.95 7.74
N ILE A 90 12.10 1.54 8.24
CA ILE A 90 11.05 0.93 7.40
C ILE A 90 10.61 1.91 6.30
N THR A 91 10.38 3.17 6.67
CA THR A 91 9.98 4.20 5.70
C THR A 91 11.07 4.46 4.67
N ALA A 92 12.33 4.59 5.09
CA ALA A 92 13.46 4.84 4.21
C ALA A 92 13.71 3.69 3.22
N VAL A 93 13.60 2.44 3.67
CA VAL A 93 13.73 1.26 2.81
C VAL A 93 12.58 1.20 1.79
N GLY A 94 11.35 1.49 2.22
CA GLY A 94 10.21 1.64 1.31
C GLY A 94 10.43 2.73 0.26
N CYS A 95 10.85 3.92 0.69
CA CYS A 95 11.19 5.03 -0.20
C CYS A 95 12.33 4.68 -1.17
N ALA A 96 13.32 3.90 -0.75
CA ALA A 96 14.40 3.44 -1.63
C ALA A 96 13.86 2.56 -2.77
N PHE A 97 12.86 1.71 -2.52
CA PHE A 97 12.22 0.96 -3.59
C PHE A 97 11.44 1.88 -4.55
N THR A 98 10.70 2.85 -4.03
CA THR A 98 10.03 3.87 -4.86
C THR A 98 11.02 4.64 -5.73
N LEU A 99 12.15 5.05 -5.15
CA LEU A 99 13.22 5.75 -5.88
C LEU A 99 13.69 4.91 -7.07
N LEU A 100 13.95 3.62 -6.86
CA LEU A 100 14.40 2.71 -7.90
C LEU A 100 13.34 2.49 -8.98
N ALA A 101 12.07 2.32 -8.60
CA ALA A 101 10.98 2.16 -9.56
C ALA A 101 10.80 3.42 -10.42
N ALA A 102 10.91 4.62 -9.80
CA ALA A 102 10.86 5.89 -10.51
C ALA A 102 12.07 6.10 -11.44
N ALA A 103 13.28 5.82 -10.95
CA ALA A 103 14.51 5.91 -11.74
C ALA A 103 14.53 4.91 -12.92
N THR A 104 14.00 3.70 -12.72
CA THR A 104 13.86 2.68 -13.78
C THR A 104 12.90 3.12 -14.87
N ALA A 105 11.82 3.81 -14.51
CA ALA A 105 10.86 4.32 -15.47
C ALA A 105 11.49 5.38 -16.40
N SER A 106 12.24 6.32 -15.82
CA SER A 106 12.79 7.48 -16.53
C SER A 106 14.16 7.25 -17.15
N SER A 107 14.94 6.25 -16.71
CA SER A 107 16.26 5.95 -17.29
C SER A 107 16.22 5.20 -18.62
N TYR A 108 15.11 4.54 -18.95
CA TYR A 108 15.04 3.59 -20.06
C TYR A 108 15.27 4.23 -21.44
N ASN A 109 14.76 5.45 -21.67
CA ASN A 109 14.93 6.16 -22.94
C ASN A 109 16.38 6.61 -23.20
N LEU A 110 17.19 6.77 -22.15
CA LEU A 110 18.60 7.16 -22.30
C LEU A 110 19.41 6.04 -22.97
N GLY A 111 18.98 4.78 -22.87
CA GLY A 111 19.64 3.64 -23.51
C GLY A 111 19.21 3.39 -24.96
N PHE A 112 18.37 4.23 -25.58
CA PHE A 112 17.81 3.96 -26.91
C PHE A 112 18.89 3.86 -28.00
N GLY A 113 19.93 4.69 -27.93
CA GLY A 113 20.99 4.73 -28.92
C GLY A 113 21.65 3.36 -29.07
N SER A 114 22.31 2.88 -28.01
CA SER A 114 22.97 1.57 -28.07
C SER A 114 22.00 0.38 -28.13
N MET A 115 20.78 0.49 -27.61
CA MET A 115 19.80 -0.60 -27.66
C MET A 115 19.25 -0.86 -29.07
N THR A 116 18.97 0.19 -29.83
CA THR A 116 18.45 0.04 -31.20
C THR A 116 19.48 -0.57 -32.14
N GLU A 117 20.75 -0.21 -31.96
CA GLU A 117 21.88 -0.82 -32.67
C GLU A 117 22.11 -2.29 -32.26
N ASP A 118 22.14 -2.60 -30.95
CA ASP A 118 22.41 -3.95 -30.43
C ASP A 118 21.30 -4.95 -30.78
N LEU A 119 20.04 -4.54 -30.67
CA LEU A 119 18.88 -5.40 -30.91
C LEU A 119 18.36 -5.34 -32.36
N ASN A 120 18.98 -4.54 -33.23
CA ASN A 120 18.51 -4.24 -34.59
C ASN A 120 17.02 -3.92 -34.63
N CYS A 121 16.56 -3.03 -33.74
CA CYS A 121 15.16 -2.64 -33.63
C CYS A 121 14.95 -1.16 -33.95
N SER A 122 13.74 -0.81 -34.37
CA SER A 122 13.36 0.59 -34.60
C SER A 122 13.19 1.35 -33.28
N GLU A 123 13.40 2.67 -33.32
CA GLU A 123 13.11 3.56 -32.19
C GLU A 123 11.63 3.51 -31.77
N PHE A 124 10.73 3.30 -32.73
CA PHE A 124 9.31 3.07 -32.45
C PHE A 124 9.10 1.83 -31.56
N GLN A 125 9.76 0.71 -31.86
CA GLN A 125 9.70 -0.48 -31.02
C GLN A 125 10.29 -0.24 -29.62
N ALA A 126 11.42 0.46 -29.52
CA ALA A 126 11.99 0.84 -28.23
C ALA A 126 11.02 1.70 -27.40
N THR A 127 10.33 2.65 -28.04
CA THR A 127 9.32 3.52 -27.42
C THR A 127 8.11 2.71 -26.93
N VAL A 128 7.67 1.70 -27.67
CA VAL A 128 6.63 0.76 -27.17
C VAL A 128 7.09 0.11 -25.87
N GLY A 129 8.35 -0.32 -25.77
CA GLY A 129 8.93 -0.86 -24.53
C GLY A 129 8.94 0.14 -23.36
N LEU A 130 9.07 1.45 -23.63
CA LEU A 130 8.94 2.49 -22.62
C LEU A 130 7.50 2.55 -22.09
N SER A 131 6.51 2.57 -23.00
CA SER A 131 5.09 2.63 -22.66
C SER A 131 4.58 1.37 -21.94
N MET A 132 5.11 0.18 -22.27
CA MET A 132 4.70 -1.08 -21.62
C MET A 132 4.95 -1.07 -20.10
N TYR A 133 6.00 -0.40 -19.64
CA TYR A 133 6.24 -0.23 -18.20
C TYR A 133 5.16 0.61 -17.54
N ALA A 134 4.80 1.75 -18.15
CA ALA A 134 3.72 2.59 -17.64
C ALA A 134 2.38 1.83 -17.62
N LEU A 135 2.12 1.01 -18.64
CA LEU A 135 0.92 0.17 -18.70
C LEU A 135 0.88 -0.86 -17.57
N GLY A 136 1.97 -1.60 -17.34
CA GLY A 136 2.07 -2.54 -16.22
C GLY A 136 1.96 -1.84 -14.87
N PHE A 137 2.58 -0.67 -14.75
CA PHE A 137 2.54 0.15 -13.54
C PHE A 137 1.15 0.73 -13.26
N GLY A 138 0.29 0.90 -14.27
CA GLY A 138 -1.10 1.34 -14.08
C GLY A 138 -2.07 0.22 -13.75
N ILE A 139 -1.89 -0.97 -14.33
CA ILE A 139 -2.83 -2.09 -14.18
C ILE A 139 -2.61 -2.89 -12.90
N VAL A 140 -1.35 -3.24 -12.60
CA VAL A 140 -1.05 -4.16 -11.49
C VAL A 140 -1.40 -3.62 -10.09
N PRO A 141 -1.25 -2.32 -9.78
CA PRO A 141 -1.71 -1.72 -8.53
C PRO A 141 -3.15 -2.02 -8.14
N LEU A 142 -4.04 -2.17 -9.12
CA LEU A 142 -5.45 -2.42 -8.88
C LEU A 142 -5.68 -3.73 -8.12
N VAL A 143 -4.80 -4.71 -8.33
CA VAL A 143 -4.84 -6.01 -7.65
C VAL A 143 -3.85 -6.05 -6.48
N SER A 144 -2.64 -5.51 -6.67
CA SER A 144 -1.60 -5.57 -5.65
C SER A 144 -1.95 -4.78 -4.38
N SER A 145 -2.77 -3.71 -4.51
CA SER A 145 -3.28 -2.97 -3.35
C SER A 145 -4.11 -3.86 -2.44
N SER A 146 -5.12 -4.57 -2.97
CA SER A 146 -5.96 -5.48 -2.19
C SER A 146 -5.17 -6.67 -1.65
N LEU A 147 -4.30 -7.28 -2.47
CA LEU A 147 -3.45 -8.38 -2.03
C LEU A 147 -2.55 -8.02 -0.84
N SER A 148 -2.14 -6.76 -0.76
CA SER A 148 -1.30 -6.29 0.34
C SER A 148 -2.01 -6.22 1.69
N GLU A 149 -3.33 -6.14 1.68
CA GLU A 149 -4.15 -6.08 2.88
C GLU A 149 -4.34 -7.47 3.49
N GLU A 150 -4.50 -8.47 2.62
CA GLU A 150 -4.69 -9.89 2.95
C GLU A 150 -3.37 -10.61 3.29
N THR A 151 -2.39 -10.51 2.40
CA THR A 151 -1.13 -11.27 2.52
C THR A 151 -0.13 -10.58 3.46
N GLY A 152 -0.25 -9.27 3.59
CA GLY A 152 0.61 -8.41 4.40
C GLY A 152 1.62 -7.63 3.58
N ARG A 153 2.19 -6.62 4.24
CA ARG A 153 3.06 -5.66 3.56
C ARG A 153 4.41 -6.31 3.24
N ARG A 154 5.04 -6.95 4.22
CA ARG A 154 6.39 -7.53 4.09
C ARG A 154 6.52 -8.56 2.95
N PRO A 155 5.68 -9.62 2.85
CA PRO A 155 5.83 -10.61 1.79
C PRO A 155 5.64 -9.99 0.40
N LEU A 156 4.71 -9.04 0.26
CA LEU A 156 4.44 -8.40 -1.02
C LEU A 156 5.61 -7.55 -1.52
N TYR A 157 6.28 -6.80 -0.63
CA TYR A 157 7.52 -6.10 -0.99
C TYR A 157 8.62 -7.06 -1.45
N ILE A 158 8.81 -8.18 -0.74
CA ILE A 158 9.85 -9.18 -1.08
C ILE A 158 9.55 -9.78 -2.45
N MET A 159 8.32 -10.26 -2.69
CA MET A 159 7.93 -10.86 -3.97
C MET A 159 8.05 -9.86 -5.12
N SER A 160 7.66 -8.61 -4.90
CA SER A 160 7.73 -7.57 -5.92
C SER A 160 9.17 -7.16 -6.23
N LEU A 161 10.03 -7.02 -5.22
CA LEU A 161 11.46 -6.73 -5.44
C LEU A 161 12.17 -7.87 -6.15
N ILE A 162 11.87 -9.13 -5.81
CA ILE A 162 12.40 -10.30 -6.53
C ILE A 162 11.92 -10.27 -7.98
N GLY A 163 10.61 -10.07 -8.22
CA GLY A 163 10.05 -9.99 -9.57
C GLY A 163 10.70 -8.86 -10.38
N HIS A 164 10.80 -7.67 -9.81
CA HIS A 164 11.42 -6.50 -10.45
C HIS A 164 12.90 -6.74 -10.78
N MET A 165 13.66 -7.35 -9.86
CA MET A 165 15.07 -7.73 -10.07
C MET A 165 15.22 -8.75 -11.19
N LEU A 166 14.38 -9.78 -11.23
CA LEU A 166 14.40 -10.80 -12.29
C LEU A 166 14.04 -10.20 -13.65
N MET A 167 13.17 -9.19 -13.71
CA MET A 167 12.87 -8.50 -14.96
C MET A 167 14.07 -7.66 -15.45
N HIS A 168 14.83 -7.02 -14.57
CA HIS A 168 16.09 -6.39 -14.97
C HIS A 168 17.07 -7.41 -15.57
N LEU A 169 17.20 -8.58 -14.95
CA LEU A 169 18.03 -9.67 -15.48
C LEU A 169 17.56 -10.13 -16.87
N MET A 170 16.23 -10.28 -17.05
CA MET A 170 15.64 -10.68 -18.33
C MET A 170 15.90 -9.64 -19.43
N ILE A 171 15.79 -8.35 -19.11
CA ILE A 171 16.07 -7.25 -20.05
C ILE A 171 17.56 -7.21 -20.38
N ALA A 172 18.44 -7.31 -19.37
CA ALA A 172 19.90 -7.26 -19.54
C ALA A 172 20.44 -8.41 -20.40
N LEU A 173 19.78 -9.59 -20.38
CA LEU A 173 20.14 -10.77 -21.17
C LEU A 173 19.33 -10.93 -22.46
N SER A 174 18.41 -10.01 -22.74
CA SER A 174 17.54 -10.11 -23.90
C SER A 174 18.33 -10.03 -25.21
N LYS A 175 17.89 -10.81 -26.21
CA LYS A 175 18.49 -10.85 -27.56
C LYS A 175 17.56 -10.26 -28.62
N ASN A 176 16.39 -9.79 -28.22
CA ASN A 176 15.37 -9.23 -29.10
C ASN A 176 14.50 -8.24 -28.32
N ILE A 177 13.89 -7.30 -29.05
CA ILE A 177 13.10 -6.22 -28.46
C ILE A 177 11.76 -6.72 -27.89
N GLN A 178 11.19 -7.80 -28.43
CA GLN A 178 9.94 -8.38 -27.94
C GLN A 178 10.07 -8.87 -26.49
N THR A 179 11.21 -9.50 -26.17
CA THR A 179 11.53 -9.92 -24.80
C THR A 179 11.64 -8.72 -23.87
N VAL A 180 12.26 -7.63 -24.33
CA VAL A 180 12.33 -6.37 -23.57
C VAL A 180 10.93 -5.82 -23.32
N MET A 181 10.05 -5.78 -24.33
CA MET A 181 8.67 -5.27 -24.15
C MET A 181 7.87 -6.06 -23.11
N VAL A 182 7.92 -7.39 -23.16
CA VAL A 182 7.22 -8.26 -22.19
C VAL A 182 7.82 -8.07 -20.79
N ALA A 183 9.15 -8.09 -20.68
CA ALA A 183 9.83 -7.89 -19.42
C ALA A 183 9.53 -6.51 -18.82
N ARG A 184 9.42 -5.46 -19.65
CA ARG A 184 9.08 -4.08 -19.23
C ARG A 184 7.68 -3.99 -18.66
N PHE A 185 6.70 -4.66 -19.26
CA PHE A 185 5.33 -4.74 -18.70
C PHE A 185 5.34 -5.35 -17.30
N LEU A 186 5.97 -6.51 -17.15
CA LEU A 186 6.09 -7.18 -15.86
C LEU A 186 6.92 -6.36 -14.86
N GLN A 187 7.99 -5.71 -15.32
CA GLN A 187 8.86 -4.87 -14.51
C GLN A 187 8.09 -3.68 -13.92
N GLY A 188 7.24 -3.02 -14.74
CA GLY A 188 6.37 -1.95 -14.29
C GLY A 188 5.34 -2.45 -13.28
N GLY A 189 4.78 -3.63 -13.54
CA GLY A 189 3.88 -4.32 -12.62
C GLY A 189 4.50 -4.52 -11.23
N PHE A 190 5.65 -5.19 -11.15
CA PHE A 190 6.36 -5.41 -9.89
C PHE A 190 6.92 -4.13 -9.27
N GLY A 191 7.35 -3.16 -10.08
CA GLY A 191 7.87 -1.88 -9.60
C GLY A 191 6.79 -0.99 -8.96
N SER A 192 5.54 -1.10 -9.43
CA SER A 192 4.41 -0.31 -8.92
C SER A 192 4.06 -0.58 -7.46
N THR A 193 4.33 -1.80 -6.97
CA THR A 193 4.19 -2.16 -5.56
C THR A 193 4.99 -1.19 -4.68
N GLY A 194 6.17 -0.73 -5.11
CA GLY A 194 6.96 0.24 -4.35
C GLY A 194 6.23 1.55 -4.11
N ALA A 195 5.54 2.07 -5.13
CA ALA A 195 4.78 3.32 -5.00
C ALA A 195 3.53 3.15 -4.14
N VAL A 196 2.74 2.10 -4.37
CA VAL A 196 1.48 1.89 -3.63
C VAL A 196 1.74 1.53 -2.18
N MET A 197 2.74 0.69 -1.91
CA MET A 197 2.91 0.11 -0.59
C MET A 197 3.48 1.05 0.44
N VAL A 198 4.30 2.02 0.05
CA VAL A 198 4.94 2.94 1.00
C VAL A 198 3.89 3.81 1.68
N ALA A 199 2.88 4.26 0.94
CA ALA A 199 1.77 5.03 1.48
C ALA A 199 0.98 4.25 2.54
N GLY A 200 0.66 2.98 2.25
CA GLY A 200 -0.01 2.07 3.20
C GLY A 200 0.86 1.73 4.41
N THR A 201 2.14 1.45 4.19
CA THR A 201 3.11 1.15 5.27
C THR A 201 3.23 2.33 6.23
N CYS A 202 3.28 3.56 5.71
CA CYS A 202 3.32 4.75 6.54
C CYS A 202 1.99 4.98 7.29
N ALA A 203 0.86 4.61 6.71
CA ALA A 203 -0.43 4.61 7.40
C ALA A 203 -0.44 3.63 8.59
N ASP A 204 0.19 2.48 8.41
CA ASP A 204 0.17 1.41 9.40
C ASP A 204 1.09 1.69 10.61
N ILE A 205 2.17 2.48 10.46
CA ILE A 205 3.18 2.70 11.53
C ILE A 205 3.20 4.12 12.12
N TRP A 206 2.80 5.15 11.37
CA TRP A 206 2.85 6.54 11.83
C TRP A 206 1.48 7.02 12.32
N LEU A 207 1.48 7.76 13.43
CA LEU A 207 0.28 8.43 13.92
C LEU A 207 -0.17 9.49 12.90
N PRO A 208 -1.48 9.78 12.76
CA PRO A 208 -2.00 10.72 11.77
C PRO A 208 -1.29 12.09 11.77
N VAL A 209 -0.98 12.62 12.95
CA VAL A 209 -0.28 13.91 13.13
C VAL A 209 1.18 13.86 12.64
N GLU A 210 1.84 12.72 12.76
CA GLU A 210 3.27 12.56 12.42
C GLU A 210 3.48 12.04 10.99
N ARG A 211 2.45 11.48 10.36
CA ARG A 211 2.52 10.81 9.06
C ARG A 211 2.81 11.77 7.89
N SER A 212 2.52 13.06 8.03
CA SER A 212 2.69 14.05 6.97
C SER A 212 4.15 14.15 6.49
N LEU A 213 5.11 14.19 7.41
CA LEU A 213 6.52 14.36 7.08
C LEU A 213 7.14 13.14 6.36
N PRO A 214 6.94 11.88 6.82
CA PRO A 214 7.31 10.69 6.06
C PRO A 214 6.66 10.62 4.67
N MET A 215 5.40 11.03 4.53
CA MET A 215 4.72 11.06 3.23
C MET A 215 5.26 12.14 2.29
N SER A 216 5.65 13.31 2.83
CA SER A 216 6.34 14.35 2.04
C SER A 216 7.69 13.88 1.53
N ILE A 217 8.46 13.13 2.34
CA ILE A 217 9.73 12.53 1.91
C ILE A 217 9.49 11.49 0.82
N TYR A 218 8.48 10.63 0.98
CA TYR A 218 8.08 9.68 -0.06
C TYR A 218 7.77 10.40 -1.39
N ALA A 219 6.98 11.49 -1.35
CA ALA A 219 6.66 12.27 -2.54
C ALA A 219 7.91 12.90 -3.17
N LEU A 220 8.80 13.49 -2.36
CA LEU A 220 10.07 14.05 -2.80
C LEU A 220 10.95 12.99 -3.47
N VAL A 221 11.02 11.80 -2.90
CA VAL A 221 11.81 10.69 -3.43
C VAL A 221 11.20 10.14 -4.72
N ALA A 222 9.88 10.02 -4.81
CA ALA A 222 9.20 9.59 -6.03
C ALA A 222 9.49 10.53 -7.19
N VAL A 223 9.38 11.85 -6.98
CA VAL A 223 9.69 12.86 -7.99
C VAL A 223 11.20 12.91 -8.26
N GLY A 224 12.03 12.95 -7.22
CA GLY A 224 13.48 13.01 -7.32
C GLY A 224 14.09 11.82 -8.05
N GLY A 225 13.53 10.62 -7.87
CA GLY A 225 13.94 9.42 -8.58
C GLY A 225 13.78 9.54 -10.10
N THR A 226 12.72 10.21 -10.56
CA THR A 226 12.54 10.44 -12.00
C THR A 226 13.63 11.33 -12.60
N GLY A 227 14.23 12.23 -11.82
CA GLY A 227 15.34 13.08 -12.25
C GLY A 227 16.73 12.42 -12.09
N LEU A 228 16.94 11.63 -11.03
CA LEU A 228 18.22 10.95 -10.79
C LEU A 228 18.48 9.81 -11.80
N GLY A 229 17.44 9.11 -12.23
CA GLY A 229 17.54 8.01 -13.21
C GLY A 229 18.25 8.42 -14.51
N PRO A 230 17.75 9.44 -15.24
CA PRO A 230 18.34 9.95 -16.48
C PRO A 230 19.79 10.41 -16.33
N VAL A 231 20.13 11.06 -15.21
CA VAL A 231 21.50 11.56 -14.98
C VAL A 231 22.49 10.40 -14.89
N ALA A 232 22.17 9.38 -14.10
CA ALA A 232 23.00 8.19 -13.98
C ALA A 232 23.04 7.42 -15.30
N ALA A 233 21.88 7.19 -15.91
CA ALA A 233 21.74 6.42 -17.15
C ALA A 233 22.46 7.08 -18.34
N GLY A 234 22.36 8.39 -18.49
CA GLY A 234 23.08 9.15 -19.52
C GLY A 234 24.59 9.03 -19.36
N TRP A 235 25.11 9.15 -18.13
CA TRP A 235 26.55 8.97 -17.88
C TRP A 235 27.03 7.55 -18.23
N ILE A 236 26.22 6.54 -17.90
CA ILE A 236 26.49 5.14 -18.20
C ILE A 236 26.51 4.92 -19.73
N GLU A 237 25.49 5.43 -20.43
CA GLU A 237 25.36 5.29 -21.90
C GLU A 237 26.50 5.99 -22.67
N MET A 238 27.01 7.12 -22.17
CA MET A 238 28.13 7.85 -22.80
C MET A 238 29.42 7.04 -22.84
N ASN A 239 29.55 5.99 -22.01
CA ASN A 239 30.72 5.13 -22.00
C ASN A 239 30.53 3.97 -23.00
N PRO A 240 31.37 3.84 -24.04
CA PRO A 240 31.22 2.80 -25.08
C PRO A 240 31.23 1.36 -24.54
N HIS A 241 31.83 1.16 -23.36
CA HIS A 241 31.91 -0.15 -22.70
C HIS A 241 30.74 -0.45 -21.74
N LEU A 242 29.94 0.56 -21.38
CA LEU A 242 28.92 0.49 -20.33
C LEU A 242 27.51 0.81 -20.86
N GLN A 243 27.22 0.55 -22.13
CA GLN A 243 25.93 0.74 -22.85
C GLN A 243 24.64 0.30 -22.10
N TRP A 244 23.48 0.41 -22.76
CA TRP A 244 22.14 0.15 -22.19
C TRP A 244 21.99 -1.10 -21.30
N ARG A 245 22.69 -2.20 -21.60
CA ARG A 245 22.67 -3.42 -20.77
C ARG A 245 23.21 -3.18 -19.37
N TRP A 246 24.25 -2.37 -19.23
CA TRP A 246 24.84 -2.02 -17.93
C TRP A 246 23.95 -1.10 -17.11
N ILE A 247 23.13 -0.26 -17.74
CA ILE A 247 22.07 0.48 -17.04
C ILE A 247 21.15 -0.51 -16.32
N GLN A 248 20.78 -1.62 -16.98
CA GLN A 248 19.94 -2.66 -16.38
C GLN A 248 20.66 -3.46 -15.29
N TRP A 249 21.94 -3.79 -15.48
CA TRP A 249 22.75 -4.45 -14.45
C TRP A 249 22.89 -3.60 -13.18
N ILE A 250 23.09 -2.29 -13.32
CA ILE A 250 23.20 -1.38 -12.17
C ILE A 250 21.87 -1.31 -11.42
N HIS A 251 20.75 -1.16 -12.12
CA HIS A 251 19.43 -1.20 -11.48
C HIS A 251 19.16 -2.56 -10.80
N MET A 252 19.59 -3.67 -11.40
CA MET A 252 19.49 -5.00 -10.80
C MET A 252 20.27 -5.08 -9.48
N ILE A 253 21.51 -4.61 -9.45
CA ILE A 253 22.35 -4.60 -8.24
C ILE A 253 21.69 -3.74 -7.14
N LEU A 254 21.25 -2.53 -7.49
CA LEU A 254 20.59 -1.64 -6.54
C LEU A 254 19.28 -2.23 -6.00
N THR A 255 18.50 -2.88 -6.87
CA THR A 255 17.28 -3.61 -6.47
C THR A 255 17.62 -4.76 -5.54
N GLY A 256 18.70 -5.50 -5.80
CA GLY A 256 19.20 -6.56 -4.92
C GLY A 256 19.62 -6.04 -3.55
N VAL A 257 20.29 -4.88 -3.48
CA VAL A 257 20.63 -4.23 -2.21
C VAL A 257 19.37 -3.86 -1.44
N VAL A 258 18.38 -3.22 -2.09
CA VAL A 258 17.12 -2.87 -1.44
C VAL A 258 16.34 -4.12 -1.00
N LEU A 259 16.35 -5.20 -1.78
CA LEU A 259 15.78 -6.49 -1.38
C LEU A 259 16.41 -7.02 -0.09
N LEU A 260 17.74 -6.99 0.02
CA LEU A 260 18.43 -7.38 1.25
C LEU A 260 18.04 -6.48 2.43
N LEU A 261 17.96 -5.17 2.21
CA LEU A 261 17.53 -4.23 3.25
C LEU A 261 16.09 -4.51 3.71
N VAL A 262 15.18 -4.83 2.79
CA VAL A 262 13.80 -5.23 3.11
C VAL A 262 13.78 -6.51 3.94
N ILE A 263 14.56 -7.53 3.56
CA ILE A 263 14.60 -8.81 4.28
C ILE A 263 15.08 -8.60 5.72
N ILE A 264 16.11 -7.78 5.93
CA ILE A 264 16.77 -7.55 7.23
C ILE A 264 15.97 -6.59 8.12
N PHE A 265 15.56 -5.44 7.58
CA PHE A 265 15.04 -4.34 8.40
C PHE A 265 13.52 -4.26 8.43
N MET A 266 12.82 -4.78 7.43
CA MET A 266 11.38 -4.61 7.35
C MET A 266 10.64 -5.69 8.12
N LYS A 267 9.84 -5.26 9.09
CA LYS A 267 8.89 -6.09 9.84
C LYS A 267 7.50 -6.00 9.21
N GLU A 268 6.63 -6.95 9.56
CA GLU A 268 5.23 -6.86 9.16
C GLU A 268 4.59 -5.65 9.84
N THR A 269 3.94 -4.77 9.06
CA THR A 269 3.34 -3.54 9.57
C THR A 269 1.81 -3.63 9.64
N ARG A 270 1.17 -4.62 9.01
CA ARG A 270 -0.29 -4.78 9.10
C ARG A 270 -0.72 -5.38 10.45
N SER A 271 -1.44 -4.59 11.24
CA SER A 271 -1.98 -4.98 12.55
C SER A 271 -2.98 -6.12 12.47
N THR A 272 -3.86 -6.13 11.47
CA THR A 272 -4.86 -7.21 11.23
C THR A 272 -4.20 -8.58 11.08
N ILE A 273 -3.13 -8.66 10.30
CA ILE A 273 -2.38 -9.90 10.07
C ILE A 273 -1.61 -10.34 11.31
N LEU A 274 -1.04 -9.39 12.05
CA LEU A 274 -0.37 -9.69 13.31
C LEU A 274 -1.35 -10.25 14.35
N LEU A 275 -2.55 -9.68 14.46
CA LEU A 275 -3.62 -10.18 15.35
C LEU A 275 -4.13 -11.56 14.90
N THR A 276 -4.32 -11.77 13.61
CA THR A 276 -4.69 -13.07 13.02
C THR A 276 -3.67 -14.15 13.35
N ARG A 277 -2.37 -13.84 13.22
CA ARG A 277 -1.28 -14.75 13.62
C ARG A 277 -1.27 -15.02 15.12
N LEU A 278 -1.55 -14.00 15.94
CA LEU A 278 -1.61 -14.13 17.39
C LEU A 278 -2.82 -14.98 17.83
N ALA A 279 -4.00 -14.73 17.28
CA ALA A 279 -5.20 -15.53 17.53
C ALA A 279 -4.99 -16.99 17.15
N ARG A 280 -4.40 -17.26 15.97
CA ARG A 280 -4.05 -18.62 15.54
C ARG A 280 -3.04 -19.30 16.49
N LYS A 281 -2.08 -18.54 17.04
CA LYS A 281 -1.13 -19.06 18.03
C LYS A 281 -1.82 -19.39 19.35
N LEU A 282 -2.68 -18.49 19.85
CA LEU A 282 -3.46 -18.71 21.07
C LEU A 282 -4.34 -19.95 20.94
N ARG A 283 -5.10 -20.10 19.84
CA ARG A 283 -5.89 -21.33 19.57
C ARG A 283 -5.08 -22.62 19.72
N LYS A 284 -3.83 -22.61 19.25
CA LYS A 284 -2.95 -23.79 19.32
C LYS A 284 -2.42 -24.05 20.73
N GLU A 285 -2.20 -23.01 21.53
CA GLU A 285 -1.63 -23.12 22.88
C GLU A 285 -2.70 -23.43 23.95
N THR A 286 -3.87 -22.80 23.88
CA THR A 286 -4.98 -23.05 24.82
C THR A 286 -5.91 -24.17 24.38
N GLY A 287 -5.91 -24.57 23.10
CA GLY A 287 -6.90 -25.49 22.53
C GLY A 287 -8.31 -24.91 22.44
N ASP A 288 -8.48 -23.62 22.79
CA ASP A 288 -9.75 -22.93 22.78
C ASP A 288 -9.94 -22.23 21.43
N HIS A 289 -10.93 -22.70 20.67
CA HIS A 289 -11.25 -22.21 19.33
C HIS A 289 -11.96 -20.84 19.32
N ARG A 290 -12.31 -20.30 20.50
CA ARG A 290 -13.02 -19.02 20.62
C ARG A 290 -12.14 -17.81 20.30
N TYR A 291 -10.82 -17.91 20.43
CA TYR A 291 -9.93 -16.78 20.14
C TYR A 291 -9.97 -16.43 18.65
N ARG A 292 -10.53 -15.28 18.26
CA ARG A 292 -10.58 -14.80 16.87
C ARG A 292 -9.96 -13.42 16.72
N ALA A 293 -9.45 -13.13 15.54
CA ALA A 293 -9.10 -11.77 15.15
C ALA A 293 -10.29 -11.18 14.40
N ARG A 294 -10.60 -9.91 14.64
CA ARG A 294 -11.77 -9.24 14.04
C ARG A 294 -11.79 -9.30 12.50
N ALA A 295 -10.62 -9.30 11.88
CA ALA A 295 -10.46 -9.44 10.42
C ALA A 295 -10.97 -10.80 9.88
N GLU A 296 -10.90 -11.89 10.65
CA GLU A 296 -11.34 -13.21 10.18
C GLU A 296 -12.88 -13.29 10.00
N ASP A 297 -13.63 -12.50 10.79
CA ASP A 297 -15.09 -12.49 10.71
C ASP A 297 -15.61 -11.53 9.62
N GLU A 298 -14.84 -10.48 9.28
CA GLU A 298 -15.10 -9.61 8.12
C GLU A 298 -14.94 -10.39 6.79
N GLU A 299 -13.92 -11.25 6.65
CA GLU A 299 -13.74 -12.13 5.49
C GLU A 299 -14.89 -13.13 5.33
N ALA A 300 -15.35 -13.72 6.43
CA ALA A 300 -16.48 -14.66 6.42
C ALA A 300 -17.78 -13.99 5.97
N SER A 301 -18.01 -12.74 6.40
CA SER A 301 -19.18 -11.94 6.01
C SER A 301 -19.20 -11.65 4.50
N LEU A 302 -18.07 -11.31 3.90
CA LEU A 302 -17.97 -11.06 2.45
C LEU A 302 -18.26 -12.30 1.60
N TYR A 303 -17.80 -13.48 2.03
CA TYR A 303 -18.14 -14.73 1.35
C TYR A 303 -19.64 -15.03 1.46
N THR A 304 -20.25 -14.73 2.60
CA THR A 304 -21.69 -14.89 2.84
C THR A 304 -22.54 -13.88 2.06
N LEU A 305 -21.98 -12.70 1.73
CA LEU A 305 -22.63 -11.66 0.93
C LEU A 305 -22.56 -11.92 -0.58
N ILE A 306 -21.62 -12.75 -1.04
CA ILE A 306 -21.43 -13.08 -2.46
C ILE A 306 -22.04 -14.44 -2.82
N ALA A 307 -22.22 -15.33 -1.84
CA ALA A 307 -22.88 -16.63 -1.98
C ALA A 307 -24.42 -16.49 -2.03
#